data_AF-A0A954VCR2-F1
#
_entry.id   AF-A0A954VCR2-F1
#
_cell.length_a   1.000
_cell.length_b   1.000
_cell.length_c   1.000
_cell.angle_alpha   90.00
_cell.angle_beta   90.00
_cell.angle_gamma   90.00
#
_symmetry.space_group_name_H-M   'P 1'
#
loop_
_entity.id
_entity.type
_entity.pdbx_description
1 polymer ?
#
loop_
_entity_poly.entity_id
_entity_poly.type
_entity_poly.pdbx_seq_one_letter_code
_entity_poly.pdbx_strand_id
1 'polypeptide(L)'
;MLRQPLLHRFATFVSLCATTICTADLWAQVPTPTDTDTVPNVQSVMVNLPDGRKIEATDRMASWQLGKTLSLALALKARGGDDASFQESLAQAKAIAAALKLELPEPPEINSIADVWKAKDYLAGKQKSIAALLQARERPDLAGLTRLATEVIFAGTIYSPINNDDPDDSKIQSQINKQLVNQIKISSMRSGFASTQEVVSALGPLVKLIESNDNLNTDALLNTLHQLETILNNEQHGASVDGETPKPNRDNGNHQVNVDIDPTSNPLDAEAEKIVRQFVENRTAARELTLKLKPTSSACAALLDAATANAATAAYEEMFGDPSTEVTPRESQTVVRLRRITTDDLIANAPAAKEFPGGYAQVAPHLKPGFVIYQFSFLEPGAEYGLRFDGLVKIEDQWYLFPKLWRAVSRP
;
A
#
# COMPACT_ATOMS: atom_id res chain seq x y z
N MET A 1 -31.93 -4.31 -0.59
CA MET A 1 -31.79 -3.32 -1.69
C MET A 1 -30.42 -2.65 -1.77
N LEU A 2 -29.59 -2.61 -0.71
CA LEU A 2 -28.24 -2.00 -0.73
C LEU A 2 -27.13 -2.76 -1.51
N ARG A 3 -27.43 -3.94 -2.10
CA ARG A 3 -26.40 -4.79 -2.76
C ARG A 3 -26.14 -4.48 -4.23
N GLN A 4 -27.13 -3.95 -4.96
CA GLN A 4 -26.98 -3.67 -6.39
C GLN A 4 -26.05 -2.50 -6.73
N PRO A 5 -26.05 -1.37 -5.99
CA PRO A 5 -25.14 -0.25 -6.29
C PRO A 5 -23.67 -0.63 -6.12
N LEU A 6 -23.36 -1.46 -5.11
CA LEU A 6 -22.01 -1.98 -4.86
C LEU A 6 -21.55 -2.96 -5.95
N LEU A 7 -22.43 -3.87 -6.40
CA LEU A 7 -22.13 -4.78 -7.51
C LEU A 7 -21.85 -4.01 -8.82
N HIS A 8 -22.66 -2.98 -9.09
CA HIS A 8 -22.54 -2.16 -10.30
C HIS A 8 -21.24 -1.32 -10.32
N ARG A 9 -20.88 -0.72 -9.18
CA ARG A 9 -19.62 0.01 -9.01
C ARG A 9 -18.41 -0.92 -9.13
N PHE A 10 -18.49 -2.11 -8.54
CA PHE A 10 -17.43 -3.11 -8.64
C PHE A 10 -17.25 -3.63 -10.08
N ALA A 11 -18.35 -3.89 -10.80
CA ALA A 11 -18.28 -4.36 -12.18
C ALA A 11 -17.76 -3.27 -13.14
N THR A 12 -18.10 -2.00 -12.91
CA THR A 12 -17.50 -0.85 -13.62
C THR A 12 -15.99 -0.75 -13.36
N PHE A 13 -15.55 -1.01 -12.12
CA PHE A 13 -14.13 -1.06 -11.75
C PHE A 13 -13.38 -2.22 -12.43
N VAL A 14 -13.94 -3.44 -12.42
CA VAL A 14 -13.36 -4.60 -13.13
C VAL A 14 -13.20 -4.30 -14.62
N SER A 15 -14.20 -3.63 -15.23
CA SER A 15 -14.14 -3.20 -16.62
C SER A 15 -13.02 -2.20 -16.89
N LEU A 16 -12.83 -1.20 -16.02
CA LEU A 16 -11.76 -0.21 -16.14
C LEU A 16 -10.37 -0.84 -15.98
N CYS A 17 -10.20 -1.73 -15.00
CA CYS A 17 -8.95 -2.46 -14.81
C CYS A 17 -8.64 -3.40 -15.98
N ALA A 18 -9.65 -4.10 -16.50
CA ALA A 18 -9.51 -4.91 -17.72
C ALA A 18 -9.08 -4.04 -18.92
N THR A 19 -9.60 -2.81 -19.03
CA THR A 19 -9.20 -1.83 -20.06
C THR A 19 -7.71 -1.55 -20.00
N THR A 20 -7.23 -1.13 -18.83
CA THR A 20 -5.84 -0.69 -18.61
C THR A 20 -4.87 -1.85 -18.73
N ILE A 21 -5.26 -3.03 -18.24
CA ILE A 21 -4.48 -4.26 -18.31
C ILE A 21 -4.41 -4.75 -19.76
N CYS A 22 -5.54 -4.86 -20.48
CA CYS A 22 -5.54 -5.32 -21.87
C CYS A 22 -4.79 -4.35 -22.79
N THR A 23 -4.95 -3.03 -22.63
CA THR A 23 -4.20 -2.04 -23.41
C THR A 23 -2.70 -2.11 -23.17
N ALA A 24 -2.26 -2.37 -21.93
CA ALA A 24 -0.84 -2.53 -21.60
C ALA A 24 -0.25 -3.87 -22.08
N ASP A 25 -0.99 -4.99 -21.99
CA ASP A 25 -0.59 -6.31 -22.51
C ASP A 25 -0.50 -6.29 -24.05
N LEU A 26 -1.46 -5.62 -24.72
CA LEU A 26 -1.43 -5.36 -26.16
C LEU A 26 -0.24 -4.47 -26.56
N TRP A 27 0.01 -3.39 -25.82
CA TRP A 27 1.17 -2.52 -26.05
C TRP A 27 2.51 -3.25 -25.91
N ALA A 28 2.60 -4.22 -25.00
CA ALA A 28 3.80 -5.03 -24.82
C ALA A 28 4.06 -5.99 -26.00
N GLN A 29 3.01 -6.40 -26.72
CA GLN A 29 3.11 -7.32 -27.86
C GLN A 29 3.46 -6.62 -29.19
N VAL A 30 3.32 -5.29 -29.27
CA VAL A 30 3.69 -4.53 -30.48
C VAL A 30 5.23 -4.39 -30.56
N PRO A 31 5.87 -4.73 -31.70
CA PRO A 31 7.31 -4.53 -31.89
C PRO A 31 7.70 -3.06 -31.79
N THR A 32 8.85 -2.77 -31.19
CA THR A 32 9.43 -1.41 -31.22
C THR A 32 10.35 -1.29 -32.42
N PRO A 33 10.25 -0.21 -33.23
CA PRO A 33 11.24 0.03 -34.27
C PRO A 33 12.54 0.46 -33.60
N THR A 34 13.60 -0.31 -33.80
CA THR A 34 14.97 0.06 -33.46
C THR A 34 15.62 0.68 -34.69
N ASP A 35 16.23 1.87 -34.54
CA ASP A 35 17.21 2.43 -35.48
C ASP A 35 18.27 1.35 -35.81
N THR A 36 18.67 1.03 -37.05
CA THR A 36 18.72 1.76 -38.32
C THR A 36 18.52 0.79 -39.49
N ASP A 37 17.93 1.29 -40.58
CA ASP A 37 17.82 0.72 -41.94
C ASP A 37 16.86 -0.46 -42.21
N THR A 38 15.93 -0.17 -43.14
CA THR A 38 14.79 -0.97 -43.63
C THR A 38 13.66 -1.21 -42.62
N VAL A 39 12.78 -0.22 -42.50
CA VAL A 39 11.40 -0.45 -42.03
C VAL A 39 10.75 -1.42 -43.02
N PRO A 40 10.38 -2.66 -42.63
CA PRO A 40 9.54 -3.47 -43.49
C PRO A 40 8.21 -2.72 -43.64
N ASN A 41 7.78 -2.53 -44.89
CA ASN A 41 6.52 -1.89 -45.26
C ASN A 41 5.40 -2.32 -44.28
N VAL A 42 5.05 -1.46 -43.33
CA VAL A 42 3.96 -1.74 -42.39
C VAL A 42 2.70 -1.73 -43.24
N GLN A 43 2.17 -2.90 -43.55
CA GLN A 43 0.95 -3.02 -44.34
C GLN A 43 -0.20 -2.46 -43.50
N SER A 44 -0.67 -1.27 -43.87
CA SER A 44 -1.91 -0.71 -43.38
C SER A 44 -3.05 -1.66 -43.73
N VAL A 45 -3.69 -2.25 -42.72
CA VAL A 45 -4.88 -3.08 -42.94
C VAL A 45 -6.12 -2.21 -42.76
N MET A 46 -6.97 -2.16 -43.77
CA MET A 46 -8.26 -1.51 -43.66
C MET A 46 -9.24 -2.43 -42.94
N VAL A 47 -9.64 -2.05 -41.73
CA VAL A 47 -10.63 -2.79 -40.94
C VAL A 47 -12.01 -2.20 -41.21
N ASN A 48 -12.92 -3.02 -41.72
CA ASN A 48 -14.33 -2.65 -41.84
C ASN A 48 -15.04 -2.98 -40.53
N LEU A 49 -15.61 -1.97 -39.89
CA LEU A 49 -16.40 -2.12 -38.67
C LEU A 49 -17.85 -2.50 -39.01
N PRO A 50 -18.59 -3.12 -38.06
CA PRO A 50 -19.99 -3.51 -38.28
C PRO A 50 -20.93 -2.34 -38.63
N ASP A 51 -20.59 -1.12 -38.19
CA ASP A 51 -21.33 0.11 -38.49
C ASP A 51 -20.96 0.72 -39.88
N GLY A 52 -20.18 0.01 -40.68
CA GLY A 52 -19.78 0.42 -42.02
C GLY A 52 -18.57 1.37 -42.08
N ARG A 53 -18.03 1.80 -40.92
CA ARG A 53 -16.80 2.62 -40.89
C ARG A 53 -15.60 1.79 -41.30
N LYS A 54 -14.66 2.42 -42.00
CA LYS A 54 -13.37 1.82 -42.35
C LYS A 54 -12.27 2.52 -41.56
N ILE A 55 -11.46 1.77 -40.85
CA ILE A 55 -10.31 2.31 -40.11
C ILE A 55 -9.04 1.79 -40.75
N GLU A 56 -8.14 2.69 -41.11
CA GLU A 56 -6.78 2.35 -41.48
C GLU A 56 -6.00 2.06 -40.20
N ALA A 57 -5.76 0.78 -39.95
CA ALA A 57 -5.09 0.31 -38.75
C ALA A 57 -3.59 0.18 -38.99
N THR A 58 -2.81 1.03 -38.32
CA THR A 58 -1.48 0.64 -37.86
C THR A 58 -1.62 -0.15 -36.56
N ASP A 59 -0.71 -1.08 -36.26
CA ASP A 59 -0.81 -1.98 -35.08
C ASP A 59 -1.10 -1.25 -33.76
N ARG A 60 -0.57 -0.03 -33.59
CA ARG A 60 -0.77 0.79 -32.39
C ARG A 60 -2.18 1.37 -32.27
N MET A 61 -2.74 1.90 -33.36
CA MET A 61 -4.06 2.51 -33.34
C MET A 61 -5.17 1.46 -33.21
N ALA A 62 -4.98 0.30 -33.84
CA ALA A 62 -5.87 -0.84 -33.70
C ALA A 62 -5.86 -1.44 -32.29
N SER A 63 -4.68 -1.58 -31.67
CA SER A 63 -4.57 -2.09 -30.29
C SER A 63 -5.24 -1.16 -29.27
N TRP A 64 -5.09 0.16 -29.43
CA TRP A 64 -5.79 1.13 -28.60
C TRP A 64 -7.32 1.07 -28.80
N GLN A 65 -7.77 1.00 -30.06
CA GLN A 65 -9.19 0.91 -30.38
C GLN A 65 -9.80 -0.40 -29.88
N LEU A 66 -9.07 -1.52 -29.93
CA LEU A 66 -9.47 -2.80 -29.35
C LEU A 66 -9.69 -2.67 -27.84
N GLY A 67 -8.72 -2.12 -27.11
CA GLY A 67 -8.82 -1.88 -25.68
C GLY A 67 -10.03 -1.01 -25.33
N LYS A 68 -10.22 0.11 -26.04
CA LYS A 68 -11.38 1.00 -25.83
C LYS A 68 -12.72 0.28 -26.05
N THR A 69 -12.83 -0.47 -27.12
CA THR A 69 -14.10 -1.12 -27.52
C THR A 69 -14.47 -2.28 -26.60
N LEU A 70 -13.49 -3.10 -26.20
CA LEU A 70 -13.70 -4.19 -25.25
C LEU A 70 -14.16 -3.66 -23.88
N SER A 71 -13.63 -2.52 -23.49
CA SER A 71 -13.93 -1.88 -22.22
C SER A 71 -15.31 -1.26 -22.18
N LEU A 72 -15.75 -0.69 -23.30
CA LEU A 72 -17.13 -0.24 -23.46
C LEU A 72 -18.10 -1.43 -23.38
N ALA A 73 -17.78 -2.55 -24.03
CA ALA A 73 -18.62 -3.75 -23.97
C ALA A 73 -18.76 -4.27 -22.51
N LEU A 74 -17.65 -4.44 -21.80
CA LEU A 74 -17.66 -4.89 -20.41
C LEU A 74 -18.43 -3.93 -19.49
N ALA A 75 -18.28 -2.62 -19.69
CA ALA A 75 -19.03 -1.61 -18.94
C ALA A 75 -20.54 -1.68 -19.24
N LEU A 76 -20.94 -1.83 -20.51
CA LEU A 76 -22.35 -1.97 -20.88
C LEU A 76 -22.99 -3.22 -20.25
N LYS A 77 -22.29 -4.35 -20.26
CA LYS A 77 -22.77 -5.59 -19.62
C LYS A 77 -22.89 -5.47 -18.10
N ALA A 78 -21.89 -4.89 -17.46
CA ALA A 78 -21.86 -4.61 -16.03
C ALA A 78 -23.01 -3.72 -15.56
N ARG A 79 -23.45 -2.80 -16.43
CA ARG A 79 -24.53 -1.87 -16.12
C ARG A 79 -25.93 -2.44 -16.30
N GLY A 80 -26.05 -3.67 -16.80
CA GLY A 80 -27.33 -4.21 -17.29
C GLY A 80 -27.87 -3.36 -18.44
N GLY A 81 -26.98 -2.75 -19.24
CA GLY A 81 -27.36 -2.00 -20.43
C GLY A 81 -28.03 -2.91 -21.46
N ASP A 82 -28.64 -2.29 -22.47
CA ASP A 82 -29.28 -3.03 -23.57
C ASP A 82 -28.30 -4.05 -24.17
N ASP A 83 -28.73 -5.32 -24.20
CA ASP A 83 -27.93 -6.43 -24.72
C ASP A 83 -27.52 -6.15 -26.17
N ALA A 84 -28.30 -5.40 -26.94
CA ALA A 84 -27.92 -5.00 -28.30
C ALA A 84 -26.64 -4.14 -28.33
N SER A 85 -26.52 -3.15 -27.45
CA SER A 85 -25.35 -2.26 -27.38
C SER A 85 -24.09 -3.00 -26.88
N PHE A 86 -24.26 -3.95 -25.96
CA PHE A 86 -23.19 -4.84 -25.53
C PHE A 86 -22.69 -5.72 -26.68
N GLN A 87 -23.61 -6.40 -27.37
CA GLN A 87 -23.28 -7.31 -28.47
C GLN A 87 -22.63 -6.56 -29.64
N GLU A 88 -23.08 -5.33 -29.93
CA GLU A 88 -22.46 -4.48 -30.95
C GLU A 88 -21.01 -4.11 -30.59
N SER A 89 -20.77 -3.66 -29.36
CA SER A 89 -19.42 -3.32 -28.89
C SER A 89 -18.52 -4.56 -28.83
N LEU A 90 -19.04 -5.72 -28.42
CA LEU A 90 -18.29 -6.96 -28.39
C LEU A 90 -17.95 -7.46 -29.81
N ALA A 91 -18.89 -7.37 -30.75
CA ALA A 91 -18.66 -7.71 -32.15
C ALA A 91 -17.59 -6.81 -32.77
N GLN A 92 -17.61 -5.51 -32.45
CA GLN A 92 -16.59 -4.56 -32.90
C GLN A 92 -15.21 -4.89 -32.32
N ALA A 93 -15.11 -5.25 -31.03
CA ALA A 93 -13.86 -5.70 -30.42
C ALA A 93 -13.34 -7.00 -31.06
N LYS A 94 -14.21 -7.98 -31.31
CA LYS A 94 -13.85 -9.24 -31.99
C LYS A 94 -13.36 -9.00 -33.42
N ALA A 95 -13.97 -8.07 -34.16
CA ALA A 95 -13.52 -7.72 -35.50
C ALA A 95 -12.12 -7.09 -35.52
N ILE A 96 -11.82 -6.20 -34.56
CA ILE A 96 -10.49 -5.58 -34.43
C ILE A 96 -9.45 -6.63 -34.02
N ALA A 97 -9.76 -7.51 -33.08
CA ALA A 97 -8.85 -8.58 -32.66
C ALA A 97 -8.56 -9.58 -33.80
N ALA A 98 -9.57 -9.96 -34.57
CA ALA A 98 -9.39 -10.82 -35.74
C ALA A 98 -8.49 -10.18 -36.80
N ALA A 99 -8.64 -8.88 -37.05
CA ALA A 99 -7.76 -8.14 -37.96
C ALA A 99 -6.30 -8.10 -37.49
N LEU A 100 -6.08 -8.12 -36.17
CA LEU A 100 -4.76 -8.21 -35.54
C LEU A 100 -4.26 -9.65 -35.35
N LYS A 101 -5.03 -10.66 -35.78
CA LYS A 101 -4.76 -12.10 -35.56
C LYS A 101 -4.57 -12.45 -34.07
N LEU A 102 -5.32 -11.78 -33.21
CA LEU A 102 -5.31 -12.01 -31.77
C LEU A 102 -6.52 -12.87 -31.37
N GLU A 103 -6.27 -13.90 -30.57
CA GLU A 103 -7.33 -14.64 -29.91
C GLU A 103 -7.75 -13.90 -28.64
N LEU A 104 -8.96 -13.36 -28.63
CA LEU A 104 -9.56 -12.85 -27.40
C LEU A 104 -10.06 -14.04 -26.58
N PRO A 105 -9.58 -14.26 -25.35
CA PRO A 105 -10.20 -15.23 -24.46
C PRO A 105 -11.62 -14.77 -24.16
N GLU A 106 -12.57 -15.71 -24.14
CA GLU A 106 -13.93 -15.41 -23.71
C GLU A 106 -13.87 -14.94 -22.24
N PRO A 107 -14.40 -13.74 -21.93
CA PRO A 107 -14.39 -13.25 -20.56
C PRO A 107 -15.21 -14.20 -19.68
N PRO A 108 -14.80 -14.44 -18.42
CA PRO A 108 -15.58 -15.29 -17.52
C PRO A 108 -16.96 -14.68 -17.31
N GLU A 109 -18.01 -15.49 -17.42
CA GLU A 109 -19.37 -15.03 -17.10
C GLU A 109 -19.45 -14.61 -15.63
N ILE A 110 -19.90 -13.38 -15.37
CA ILE A 110 -20.04 -12.85 -14.01
C ILE A 110 -21.52 -12.94 -13.61
N ASN A 111 -21.90 -14.09 -13.05
CA ASN A 111 -23.28 -14.33 -12.61
C ASN A 111 -23.42 -14.27 -11.08
N SER A 112 -22.31 -14.18 -10.34
CA SER A 112 -22.30 -14.20 -8.88
C SER A 112 -21.13 -13.42 -8.27
N ILE A 113 -21.19 -13.19 -6.95
CA ILE A 113 -20.09 -12.61 -6.17
C ILE A 113 -18.85 -13.51 -6.20
N ALA A 114 -19.01 -14.83 -6.32
CA ALA A 114 -17.87 -15.74 -6.44
C ALA A 114 -17.14 -15.55 -7.78
N ASP A 115 -17.89 -15.28 -8.86
CA ASP A 115 -17.31 -15.03 -10.18
C ASP A 115 -16.63 -13.66 -10.25
N VAL A 116 -17.12 -12.70 -9.45
CA VAL A 116 -16.46 -11.44 -9.19
C VAL A 116 -15.06 -11.62 -8.59
N TRP A 117 -14.91 -12.52 -7.60
CA TRP A 117 -13.59 -12.82 -7.03
C TRP A 117 -12.66 -13.53 -8.03
N LYS A 118 -13.20 -14.44 -8.83
CA LYS A 118 -12.43 -15.07 -9.93
C LYS A 118 -11.96 -14.05 -10.97
N ALA A 119 -12.80 -13.08 -11.32
CA ALA A 119 -12.43 -12.00 -12.23
C ALA A 119 -11.34 -11.09 -11.64
N LYS A 120 -11.38 -10.82 -10.33
CA LYS A 120 -10.32 -10.10 -9.62
C LYS A 120 -8.99 -10.86 -9.68
N ASP A 121 -9.00 -12.16 -9.40
CA ASP A 121 -7.78 -12.98 -9.40
C ASP A 121 -7.20 -13.11 -10.82
N TYR A 122 -8.07 -13.21 -11.83
CA TYR A 122 -7.69 -13.15 -13.25
C TYR A 122 -6.98 -11.84 -13.61
N LEU A 123 -7.53 -10.70 -13.19
CA LEU A 123 -6.92 -9.38 -13.43
C LEU A 123 -5.60 -9.19 -12.66
N ALA A 124 -5.52 -9.67 -11.42
CA ALA A 124 -4.28 -9.63 -10.64
C ALA A 124 -3.16 -10.46 -11.28
N GLY A 125 -3.49 -11.63 -11.83
CA GLY A 125 -2.56 -12.45 -12.60
C GLY A 125 -2.02 -11.72 -13.83
N LYS A 126 -2.89 -11.03 -14.58
CA LYS A 126 -2.49 -10.25 -15.76
C LYS A 126 -1.66 -9.01 -15.41
N GLN A 127 -2.01 -8.31 -14.33
CA GLN A 127 -1.24 -7.17 -13.83
C GLN A 127 0.20 -7.57 -13.47
N LYS A 128 0.38 -8.76 -12.88
CA LYS A 128 1.72 -9.31 -12.58
C LYS A 128 2.52 -9.61 -13.85
N SER A 129 1.89 -10.15 -14.88
CA SER A 129 2.53 -10.40 -16.18
C SER A 129 2.96 -9.11 -16.88
N ILE A 130 2.13 -8.07 -16.86
CA ILE A 130 2.44 -6.76 -17.45
C ILE A 130 3.58 -6.07 -16.69
N ALA A 131 3.55 -6.10 -15.35
CA ALA A 131 4.64 -5.55 -14.55
C ALA A 131 5.98 -6.25 -14.85
N ALA A 132 5.98 -7.57 -15.03
CA ALA A 132 7.17 -8.33 -15.42
C ALA A 132 7.66 -7.98 -16.83
N LEU A 133 6.74 -7.79 -17.80
CA LEU A 133 7.07 -7.38 -19.17
C LEU A 133 7.64 -5.95 -19.24
N LEU A 134 7.12 -5.02 -18.43
CA LEU A 134 7.61 -3.63 -18.37
C LEU A 134 8.98 -3.54 -17.66
N GLN A 135 9.21 -4.36 -16.63
CA GLN A 135 10.51 -4.50 -15.98
C GLN A 135 11.56 -5.09 -16.93
N ALA A 136 11.19 -6.11 -17.72
CA ALA A 136 12.08 -6.71 -18.72
C ALA A 136 12.46 -5.76 -19.88
N ARG A 137 11.75 -4.63 -20.04
CA ARG A 137 12.00 -3.61 -21.05
C ARG A 137 12.63 -2.31 -20.50
N GLU A 138 13.20 -2.36 -19.29
CA GLU A 138 13.90 -1.24 -18.64
C GLU A 138 13.07 0.07 -18.54
N ARG A 139 11.75 -0.04 -18.33
CA ARG A 139 10.84 1.11 -18.09
C ARG A 139 10.27 1.10 -16.66
N PRO A 140 11.09 1.23 -15.61
CA PRO A 140 10.66 1.14 -14.21
C PRO A 140 9.79 2.32 -13.76
N ASP A 141 9.93 3.48 -14.40
CA ASP A 141 9.20 4.73 -14.14
C ASP A 141 7.69 4.60 -14.45
N LEU A 142 7.35 3.96 -15.57
CA LEU A 142 5.96 3.74 -15.99
C LEU A 142 5.24 2.66 -15.18
N ALA A 143 5.98 1.67 -14.67
CA ALA A 143 5.41 0.59 -13.86
C ALA A 143 4.88 1.11 -12.50
N GLY A 144 5.64 2.00 -11.85
CA GLY A 144 5.25 2.65 -10.60
C GLY A 144 4.02 3.56 -10.77
N LEU A 145 3.98 4.35 -11.86
CA LEU A 145 2.86 5.23 -12.19
C LEU A 145 1.59 4.46 -12.54
N THR A 146 1.69 3.41 -13.36
CA THR A 146 0.52 2.58 -13.74
C THR A 146 -0.09 1.90 -12.53
N ARG A 147 0.76 1.38 -11.63
CA ARG A 147 0.33 0.80 -10.36
C ARG A 147 -0.35 1.83 -9.46
N LEU A 148 0.27 3.00 -9.29
CA LEU A 148 -0.26 4.07 -8.45
C LEU A 148 -1.62 4.56 -8.97
N ALA A 149 -1.74 4.81 -10.29
CA ALA A 149 -3.00 5.22 -10.91
C ALA A 149 -4.11 4.17 -10.68
N THR A 150 -3.78 2.88 -10.79
CA THR A 150 -4.74 1.79 -10.54
C THR A 150 -5.21 1.75 -9.09
N GLU A 151 -4.28 1.91 -8.13
CA GLU A 151 -4.60 1.90 -6.69
C GLU A 151 -5.37 3.16 -6.25
N VAL A 152 -5.05 4.34 -6.81
CA VAL A 152 -5.77 5.60 -6.59
C VAL A 152 -7.20 5.55 -7.15
N ILE A 153 -7.37 5.04 -8.37
CA ILE A 153 -8.69 4.87 -9.00
C ILE A 153 -9.54 3.85 -8.21
N PHE A 154 -8.93 2.74 -7.77
CA PHE A 154 -9.60 1.74 -6.91
C PHE A 154 -10.12 2.36 -5.62
N ALA A 155 -9.27 3.12 -4.93
CA ALA A 155 -9.64 3.77 -3.69
C ALA A 155 -10.74 4.83 -3.93
N GLY A 156 -10.59 5.72 -4.91
CA GLY A 156 -11.62 6.72 -5.25
C GLY A 156 -12.98 6.10 -5.64
N THR A 157 -12.99 4.91 -6.24
CA THR A 157 -14.23 4.20 -6.63
C THR A 157 -14.93 3.56 -5.43
N ILE A 158 -14.16 3.01 -4.47
CA ILE A 158 -14.71 2.45 -3.22
C ILE A 158 -15.22 3.55 -2.30
N TYR A 159 -14.55 4.70 -2.31
CA TYR A 159 -14.72 5.80 -1.36
C TYR A 159 -15.46 7.03 -1.94
N SER A 160 -16.11 6.87 -3.11
CA SER A 160 -16.85 7.95 -3.77
C SER A 160 -18.00 8.49 -2.89
N PRO A 161 -18.35 9.79 -2.98
CA PRO A 161 -19.22 10.44 -2.01
C PRO A 161 -20.59 9.77 -1.83
N ILE A 162 -21.05 9.76 -0.58
CA ILE A 162 -22.46 9.55 -0.23
C ILE A 162 -23.19 10.87 -0.51
N ASN A 163 -24.44 10.81 -0.96
CA ASN A 163 -25.21 12.00 -1.34
C ASN A 163 -25.42 12.90 -0.11
N ASN A 164 -24.87 14.12 -0.12
CA ASN A 164 -24.65 15.01 1.04
C ASN A 164 -25.91 15.67 1.64
N ASP A 165 -27.08 15.04 1.58
CA ASP A 165 -28.30 15.62 2.15
C ASP A 165 -28.43 15.37 3.68
N ASP A 166 -27.58 14.50 4.25
CA ASP A 166 -27.56 14.19 5.69
C ASP A 166 -26.32 14.82 6.38
N PRO A 167 -26.47 15.62 7.45
CA PRO A 167 -25.35 16.15 8.22
C PRO A 167 -24.43 15.08 8.82
N ASP A 168 -24.90 13.85 9.08
CA ASP A 168 -24.05 12.75 9.53
C ASP A 168 -23.17 12.16 8.41
N ASP A 169 -23.55 12.35 7.14
CA ASP A 169 -22.73 11.94 5.98
C ASP A 169 -21.44 12.78 5.88
N SER A 170 -21.41 14.01 6.39
CA SER A 170 -20.20 14.85 6.40
C SER A 170 -19.08 14.27 7.27
N LYS A 171 -19.42 13.67 8.42
CA LYS A 171 -18.47 13.01 9.32
C LYS A 171 -17.97 11.70 8.72
N ILE A 172 -18.86 10.94 8.10
CA ILE A 172 -18.52 9.70 7.40
C ILE A 172 -17.61 10.01 6.21
N GLN A 173 -17.93 11.03 5.42
CA GLN A 173 -17.12 11.48 4.29
C GLN A 173 -15.73 11.97 4.74
N SER A 174 -15.64 12.68 5.87
CA SER A 174 -14.35 13.08 6.46
C SER A 174 -13.49 11.87 6.84
N GLN A 175 -14.09 10.84 7.44
CA GLN A 175 -13.38 9.59 7.77
C GLN A 175 -12.93 8.82 6.51
N ILE A 176 -13.80 8.75 5.51
CA ILE A 176 -13.50 8.15 4.21
C ILE A 176 -12.33 8.87 3.52
N ASN A 177 -12.35 10.20 3.49
CA ASN A 177 -11.28 11.01 2.90
C ASN A 177 -9.94 10.78 3.62
N LYS A 178 -9.95 10.69 4.96
CA LYS A 178 -8.75 10.35 5.75
C LYS A 178 -8.19 8.97 5.41
N GLN A 179 -9.06 7.97 5.23
CA GLN A 179 -8.65 6.63 4.83
C GLN A 179 -8.09 6.60 3.40
N LEU A 180 -8.73 7.32 2.48
CA LEU A 180 -8.27 7.46 1.09
C LEU A 180 -6.87 8.10 1.04
N VAL A 181 -6.64 9.21 1.73
CA VAL A 181 -5.33 9.88 1.82
C VAL A 181 -4.27 8.93 2.38
N ASN A 182 -4.58 8.16 3.42
CA ASN A 182 -3.65 7.20 3.99
C ASN A 182 -3.31 6.06 3.02
N GLN A 183 -4.29 5.56 2.25
CA GLN A 183 -4.03 4.56 1.23
C GLN A 183 -3.16 5.10 0.11
N ILE A 184 -3.42 6.32 -0.37
CA ILE A 184 -2.60 6.99 -1.39
C ILE A 184 -1.15 7.16 -0.89
N LYS A 185 -0.95 7.56 0.37
CA LYS A 185 0.38 7.65 1.00
C LYS A 185 1.10 6.28 1.04
N ILE A 186 0.39 5.19 1.36
CA ILE A 186 0.98 3.85 1.38
C ILE A 186 1.34 3.37 -0.03
N SER A 187 0.44 3.58 -0.98
CA SER A 187 0.63 3.24 -2.40
C SER A 187 1.77 4.01 -3.03
N SER A 188 1.91 5.30 -2.73
CA SER A 188 3.00 6.14 -3.26
C SER A 188 4.36 5.65 -2.80
N MET A 189 4.50 5.33 -1.51
CA MET A 189 5.73 4.78 -0.95
C MET A 189 6.09 3.43 -1.57
N ARG A 190 5.10 2.58 -1.85
CA ARG A 190 5.30 1.29 -2.52
C ARG A 190 5.69 1.41 -4.00
N SER A 191 5.28 2.49 -4.65
CA SER A 191 5.64 2.80 -6.04
C SER A 191 6.95 3.59 -6.18
N GLY A 192 7.68 3.81 -5.08
CA GLY A 192 8.99 4.45 -5.10
C GLY A 192 8.97 5.98 -5.05
N PHE A 193 7.81 6.60 -4.83
CA PHE A 193 7.71 8.05 -4.61
C PHE A 193 8.12 8.38 -3.18
N ALA A 194 9.02 9.34 -3.02
CA ALA A 194 9.58 9.76 -1.73
C ALA A 194 8.60 10.60 -0.91
N SER A 195 7.58 11.18 -1.54
CA SER A 195 6.57 11.99 -0.85
C SER A 195 5.24 12.06 -1.60
N THR A 196 4.19 12.50 -0.90
CA THR A 196 2.89 12.82 -1.52
C THR A 196 3.00 14.01 -2.47
N GLN A 197 3.96 14.93 -2.27
CA GLN A 197 4.21 16.05 -3.17
C GLN A 197 4.73 15.59 -4.54
N GLU A 198 5.56 14.56 -4.54
CA GLU A 198 6.10 13.96 -5.76
C GLU A 198 4.98 13.28 -6.56
N VAL A 199 4.01 12.67 -5.88
CA VAL A 199 2.80 12.13 -6.49
C VAL A 199 1.94 13.21 -7.12
N VAL A 200 1.64 14.30 -6.39
CA VAL A 200 0.85 15.41 -6.91
C VAL A 200 1.53 16.05 -8.13
N SER A 201 2.84 16.24 -8.05
CA SER A 201 3.65 16.78 -9.16
C SER A 201 3.67 15.85 -10.37
N ALA A 202 3.69 14.53 -10.15
CA ALA A 202 3.63 13.52 -11.21
C ALA A 202 2.23 13.39 -11.83
N LEU A 203 1.17 13.67 -11.07
CA LEU A 203 -0.22 13.64 -11.55
C LEU A 203 -0.61 14.90 -12.33
N GLY A 204 0.00 16.06 -12.05
CA GLY A 204 -0.30 17.35 -12.70
C GLY A 204 -0.26 17.33 -14.23
N PRO A 205 0.78 16.76 -14.87
CA PRO A 205 0.81 16.59 -16.33
C PRO A 205 -0.30 15.69 -16.87
N LEU A 206 -0.72 14.69 -16.09
CA LEU A 206 -1.78 13.75 -16.46
C LEU A 206 -3.16 14.43 -16.42
N VAL A 207 -3.40 15.28 -15.42
CA VAL A 207 -4.61 16.13 -15.31
C VAL A 207 -4.70 17.06 -16.52
N LYS A 208 -3.63 17.80 -16.84
CA LYS A 208 -3.58 18.72 -18.00
C LYS A 208 -3.80 18.00 -19.34
N LEU A 209 -3.27 16.79 -19.47
CA LEU A 209 -3.46 15.97 -20.66
C LEU A 209 -4.94 15.55 -20.83
N ILE A 210 -5.61 15.21 -19.73
CA ILE A 210 -7.04 14.87 -19.72
C ILE A 210 -7.90 16.12 -20.03
N GLU A 211 -7.59 17.26 -19.43
CA GLU A 211 -8.27 18.55 -19.68
C GLU A 211 -8.17 19.00 -21.14
N SER A 212 -7.05 18.72 -21.81
CA SER A 212 -6.80 19.14 -23.20
C SER A 212 -7.48 18.28 -24.26
N ASN A 213 -8.24 17.25 -23.87
CA ASN A 213 -8.79 16.27 -24.80
C ASN A 213 -10.33 16.25 -24.77
N ASP A 214 -10.94 17.05 -25.65
CA ASP A 214 -12.39 17.31 -25.75
C ASP A 214 -13.27 16.04 -25.96
N ASN A 215 -12.66 14.89 -26.25
CA ASN A 215 -13.35 13.63 -26.53
C ASN A 215 -13.46 12.68 -25.33
N LEU A 216 -12.97 13.09 -24.17
CA LEU A 216 -13.00 12.30 -22.94
C LEU A 216 -14.06 12.87 -22.00
N ASN A 217 -15.23 12.25 -21.92
CA ASN A 217 -16.18 12.51 -20.84
C ASN A 217 -15.58 12.02 -19.51
N THR A 218 -14.79 12.88 -18.88
CA THR A 218 -13.89 12.60 -17.76
C THR A 218 -14.21 13.43 -16.53
N ASP A 219 -15.38 14.09 -16.50
CA ASP A 219 -15.78 14.99 -15.41
C ASP A 219 -15.68 14.34 -14.04
N ALA A 220 -16.02 13.05 -13.91
CA ALA A 220 -15.88 12.31 -12.65
C ALA A 220 -14.42 12.06 -12.25
N LEU A 221 -13.53 11.81 -13.21
CA LEU A 221 -12.12 11.56 -12.97
C LEU A 221 -11.40 12.88 -12.66
N LEU A 222 -11.69 13.94 -13.42
CA LEU A 222 -11.19 15.29 -13.19
C LEU A 222 -11.63 15.84 -11.84
N ASN A 223 -12.91 15.66 -11.47
CA ASN A 223 -13.42 16.05 -10.16
C ASN A 223 -12.74 15.25 -9.04
N THR A 224 -12.50 13.95 -9.23
CA THR A 224 -11.79 13.13 -8.23
C THR A 224 -10.34 13.58 -8.07
N LEU A 225 -9.65 13.91 -9.18
CA LEU A 225 -8.27 14.41 -9.14
C LEU A 225 -8.17 15.80 -8.51
N HIS A 226 -9.08 16.72 -8.83
CA HIS A 226 -9.17 18.05 -8.20
C HIS A 226 -9.51 17.96 -6.71
N GLN A 227 -10.41 17.05 -6.31
CA GLN A 227 -10.73 16.82 -4.91
C GLN A 227 -9.52 16.27 -4.14
N LEU A 228 -8.78 15.33 -4.74
CA LEU A 228 -7.55 14.81 -4.14
C LEU A 228 -6.48 15.89 -4.00
N GLU A 229 -6.28 16.72 -5.02
CA GLU A 229 -5.36 17.86 -4.96
C GLU A 229 -5.78 18.86 -3.86
N THR A 230 -7.08 19.16 -3.75
CA THR A 230 -7.63 20.05 -2.72
C THR A 230 -7.45 19.48 -1.31
N ILE A 231 -7.75 18.19 -1.11
CA ILE A 231 -7.60 17.51 0.18
C ILE A 231 -6.12 17.51 0.61
N LEU A 232 -5.22 17.22 -0.32
CA LEU A 232 -3.78 17.20 -0.06
C LEU A 232 -3.21 18.58 0.25
N ASN A 233 -3.67 19.62 -0.45
CA ASN A 233 -3.26 21.01 -0.22
C ASN A 233 -3.84 21.59 1.09
N ASN A 234 -5.04 21.17 1.51
CA ASN A 234 -5.66 21.62 2.76
C ASN A 234 -5.00 21.00 4.01
N GLU A 235 -4.50 19.76 3.94
CA GLU A 235 -3.68 19.18 5.02
C GLU A 235 -2.39 20.00 5.28
N GLN A 236 -1.83 20.64 4.25
CA GLN A 236 -0.59 21.41 4.33
C GLN A 236 -0.75 22.75 5.07
N HIS A 237 -1.93 23.38 4.98
CA HIS A 237 -2.15 24.73 5.48
C HIS A 237 -2.81 24.80 6.87
N GLY A 238 -3.09 23.66 7.50
CA GLY A 238 -3.69 23.62 8.84
C GLY A 238 -5.08 24.28 8.93
N ALA A 239 -5.76 24.49 7.81
CA ALA A 239 -7.05 25.16 7.77
C ALA A 239 -8.14 24.22 8.30
N SER A 240 -8.57 24.46 9.55
CA SER A 240 -9.76 23.85 10.13
C SER A 240 -10.99 24.41 9.42
N VAL A 241 -11.70 23.56 8.68
CA VAL A 241 -13.06 23.83 8.18
C VAL A 241 -14.00 23.42 9.30
N ASP A 242 -14.20 24.29 10.30
CA ASP A 242 -15.38 24.30 11.20
C ASP A 242 -15.33 25.55 12.09
N GLY A 243 -16.28 26.47 11.90
CA GLY A 243 -16.51 27.57 12.83
C GLY A 243 -17.26 27.07 14.06
N GLU A 244 -16.55 26.82 15.16
CA GLU A 244 -17.16 26.55 16.47
C GLU A 244 -16.69 27.56 17.54
N THR A 245 -17.66 28.01 18.33
CA THR A 245 -17.58 28.84 19.53
C THR A 245 -16.48 28.41 20.53
N PRO A 246 -15.92 29.35 21.32
CA PRO A 246 -14.79 29.07 22.20
C PRO A 246 -15.17 28.07 23.30
N LYS A 247 -14.64 26.85 23.20
CA LYS A 247 -14.71 25.85 24.28
C LYS A 247 -13.87 26.33 25.46
N PRO A 248 -14.34 26.14 26.71
CA PRO A 248 -13.60 26.55 27.89
C PRO A 248 -12.26 25.83 27.92
N ASN A 249 -11.24 26.61 28.27
CA ASN A 249 -9.85 26.22 28.42
C ASN A 249 -9.74 24.88 29.18
N ARG A 250 -9.62 23.78 28.42
CA ARG A 250 -9.14 22.52 28.97
C ARG A 250 -7.65 22.71 29.13
N ASP A 251 -7.28 23.06 30.36
CA ASP A 251 -5.94 22.95 30.89
C ASP A 251 -5.48 21.50 30.66
N ASN A 252 -4.77 21.27 29.56
CA ASN A 252 -4.16 19.99 29.22
C ASN A 252 -2.92 19.83 30.12
N GLY A 253 -3.16 19.64 31.42
CA GLY A 253 -2.19 19.01 32.32
C GLY A 253 -2.05 17.55 31.93
N ASN A 254 -1.37 17.25 30.82
CA ASN A 254 -1.32 15.90 30.25
C ASN A 254 0.13 15.44 30.08
N HIS A 255 0.64 14.84 31.16
CA HIS A 255 1.33 13.55 31.16
C HIS A 255 2.18 13.26 29.92
N GLN A 256 3.29 13.96 29.75
CA GLN A 256 4.46 13.34 29.14
C GLN A 256 5.18 12.55 30.24
N VAL A 257 4.86 11.27 30.38
CA VAL A 257 5.78 10.31 31.02
C VAL A 257 6.62 9.62 29.94
N ASN A 258 6.86 10.31 28.82
CA ASN A 258 7.98 10.01 27.92
C ASN A 258 9.29 10.49 28.57
N VAL A 259 9.63 9.94 29.73
CA VAL A 259 10.92 10.25 30.36
C VAL A 259 11.95 9.39 29.64
N ASP A 260 12.76 10.02 28.79
CA ASP A 260 14.00 9.42 28.32
C ASP A 260 14.74 8.91 29.55
N ILE A 261 15.01 7.60 29.57
CA ILE A 261 15.64 6.99 30.72
C ILE A 261 17.03 7.60 30.85
N ASP A 262 17.34 8.18 32.00
CA ASP A 262 18.71 8.51 32.34
C ASP A 262 19.44 7.19 32.66
N PRO A 263 20.33 6.71 31.78
CA PRO A 263 21.02 5.43 31.94
C PRO A 263 21.88 5.40 33.21
N THR A 264 22.25 6.57 33.76
CA THR A 264 23.05 6.65 34.99
C THR A 264 22.25 6.32 36.26
N SER A 265 20.91 6.33 36.18
CA SER A 265 20.03 6.09 37.33
C SER A 265 19.86 4.62 37.69
N ASN A 266 20.13 3.68 36.76
CA ASN A 266 19.98 2.24 36.99
C ASN A 266 21.04 1.45 36.19
N PRO A 267 21.80 0.54 36.84
CA PRO A 267 22.82 -0.26 36.16
C PRO A 267 22.31 -1.07 34.96
N LEU A 268 21.06 -1.54 34.98
CA LEU A 268 20.47 -2.30 33.89
C LEU A 268 20.20 -1.41 32.66
N ASP A 269 19.85 -0.15 32.88
CA ASP A 269 19.61 0.82 31.79
C ASP A 269 20.93 1.18 31.10
N ALA A 270 22.00 1.42 31.87
CA ALA A 270 23.34 1.63 31.34
C ALA A 270 23.85 0.44 30.52
N GLU A 271 23.57 -0.78 30.97
CA GLU A 271 23.93 -2.00 30.25
C GLU A 271 23.15 -2.15 28.95
N ALA A 272 21.83 -1.92 28.97
CA ALA A 272 20.99 -1.92 27.77
C ALA A 272 21.49 -0.89 26.76
N GLU A 273 21.82 0.32 27.20
CA GLU A 273 22.33 1.39 26.34
C GLU A 273 23.66 0.98 25.71
N LYS A 274 24.57 0.41 26.50
CA LYS A 274 25.86 -0.08 26.02
C LYS A 274 25.69 -1.15 24.93
N ILE A 275 24.72 -2.05 25.06
CA ILE A 275 24.42 -3.05 24.02
C ILE A 275 23.89 -2.36 22.75
N VAL A 276 22.90 -1.47 22.87
CA VAL A 276 22.29 -0.80 21.72
C VAL A 276 23.27 0.13 21.00
N ARG A 277 24.15 0.80 21.74
CA ARG A 277 25.15 1.73 21.19
C ARG A 277 26.18 1.04 20.28
N GLN A 278 26.43 -0.25 20.47
CA GLN A 278 27.32 -1.03 19.59
C GLN A 278 26.84 -1.04 18.13
N PHE A 279 25.53 -0.94 17.87
CA PHE A 279 25.01 -0.86 16.50
C PHE A 279 25.33 0.47 15.81
N VAL A 280 25.51 1.54 16.57
CA VAL A 280 25.93 2.85 16.05
C VAL A 280 27.44 2.89 15.84
N GLU A 281 28.19 2.32 16.79
CA GLU A 281 29.66 2.33 16.80
C GLU A 281 30.28 1.33 15.82
N ASN A 282 29.60 0.19 15.58
CA ASN A 282 30.09 -0.89 14.74
C ASN A 282 29.04 -1.34 13.72
N ARG A 283 28.63 -0.40 12.86
CA ARG A 283 27.59 -0.60 11.83
C ARG A 283 27.92 -1.76 10.87
N THR A 284 29.19 -1.95 10.54
CA THR A 284 29.64 -3.04 9.68
C THR A 284 29.47 -4.42 10.31
N ALA A 285 29.35 -4.50 11.64
CA ALA A 285 29.06 -5.74 12.38
C ALA A 285 27.60 -5.85 12.82
N ALA A 286 26.70 -5.01 12.32
CA ALA A 286 25.29 -4.97 12.74
C ALA A 286 24.61 -6.35 12.61
N ARG A 287 24.91 -7.11 11.55
CA ARG A 287 24.43 -8.50 11.41
C ARG A 287 24.92 -9.41 12.53
N GLU A 288 26.21 -9.41 12.81
CA GLU A 288 26.80 -10.24 13.86
C GLU A 288 26.23 -9.88 15.24
N LEU A 289 26.12 -8.58 15.53
CA LEU A 289 25.51 -8.07 16.76
C LEU A 289 24.04 -8.48 16.88
N THR A 290 23.27 -8.40 15.79
CA THR A 290 21.86 -8.85 15.77
C THR A 290 21.78 -10.34 16.09
N LEU A 291 22.61 -11.17 15.46
CA LEU A 291 22.62 -12.62 15.69
C LEU A 291 23.03 -13.01 17.12
N LYS A 292 23.91 -12.24 17.77
CA LYS A 292 24.26 -12.44 19.20
C LYS A 292 23.08 -12.23 20.14
N LEU A 293 22.08 -11.44 19.72
CA LEU A 293 20.86 -11.17 20.49
C LEU A 293 19.72 -12.13 20.15
N LYS A 294 19.94 -13.13 19.29
CA LYS A 294 18.89 -14.08 18.89
C LYS A 294 18.32 -14.82 20.12
N PRO A 295 17.00 -14.83 20.33
CA PRO A 295 16.38 -15.60 21.41
C PRO A 295 16.68 -17.10 21.30
N THR A 296 17.06 -17.70 22.41
CA THR A 296 17.12 -19.17 22.54
C THR A 296 15.78 -19.74 22.97
N SER A 297 15.59 -21.05 22.82
CA SER A 297 14.40 -21.73 23.35
C SER A 297 14.23 -21.54 24.86
N SER A 298 15.34 -21.58 25.62
CA SER A 298 15.35 -21.30 27.06
C SER A 298 14.92 -19.86 27.37
N ALA A 299 15.44 -18.88 26.62
CA ALA A 299 15.06 -17.48 26.78
C ALA A 299 13.57 -17.25 26.49
N CYS A 300 13.03 -17.85 25.42
CA CYS A 300 11.59 -17.84 25.14
C CYS A 300 10.79 -18.46 26.30
N ALA A 301 11.22 -19.62 26.81
CA ALA A 301 10.56 -20.30 27.92
C ALA A 301 10.67 -19.53 29.24
N ALA A 302 11.71 -18.72 29.46
CA ALA A 302 11.84 -17.87 30.64
C ALA A 302 10.84 -16.70 30.60
N LEU A 303 10.65 -16.09 29.42
CA LEU A 303 9.80 -14.90 29.26
C LEU A 303 8.31 -15.21 29.05
N LEU A 304 7.98 -16.37 28.47
CA LEU A 304 6.63 -16.71 28.01
C LEU A 304 6.07 -17.97 28.68
N ASP A 305 4.74 -18.13 28.63
CA ASP A 305 4.10 -19.42 28.89
C ASP A 305 4.58 -20.51 27.91
N ALA A 306 4.39 -21.78 28.27
CA ALA A 306 4.97 -22.90 27.54
C ALA A 306 4.49 -23.03 26.09
N ALA A 307 3.21 -22.77 25.82
CA ALA A 307 2.65 -22.89 24.46
C ALA A 307 3.22 -21.77 23.57
N THR A 308 3.21 -20.55 24.10
CA THR A 308 3.67 -19.35 23.41
C THR A 308 5.19 -19.35 23.19
N ALA A 309 5.97 -19.88 24.14
CA ALA A 309 7.42 -20.01 24.02
C ALA A 309 7.85 -20.89 22.83
N ASN A 310 7.13 -21.99 22.58
CA ASN A 310 7.43 -22.88 21.46
C ASN A 310 7.17 -22.20 20.12
N ALA A 311 6.01 -21.52 19.98
CA ALA A 311 5.67 -20.74 18.79
C ALA A 311 6.69 -19.62 18.53
N ALA A 312 7.05 -18.87 19.58
CA ALA A 312 8.03 -17.80 19.50
C ALA A 312 9.41 -18.32 19.06
N THR A 313 9.86 -19.45 19.61
CA THR A 313 11.14 -20.06 19.25
C THR A 313 11.22 -20.37 17.75
N ALA A 314 10.19 -21.02 17.20
CA ALA A 314 10.14 -21.33 15.77
C ALA A 314 10.11 -20.05 14.90
N ALA A 315 9.31 -19.07 15.29
CA ALA A 315 9.20 -17.80 14.57
C ALA A 315 10.52 -17.02 14.56
N TYR A 316 11.27 -17.02 15.67
CA TYR A 316 12.57 -16.35 15.73
C TYR A 316 13.69 -17.11 15.01
N GLU A 317 13.62 -18.43 14.93
CA GLU A 317 14.55 -19.20 14.10
C GLU A 317 14.45 -18.77 12.63
N GLU A 318 13.22 -18.68 12.10
CA GLU A 318 12.94 -18.18 10.75
C GLU A 318 13.34 -16.71 10.60
N MET A 319 12.88 -15.84 11.50
CA MET A 319 13.08 -14.39 11.42
C MET A 319 14.57 -14.02 11.47
N PHE A 320 15.35 -14.60 12.38
CA PHE A 320 16.79 -14.32 12.44
C PHE A 320 17.58 -14.99 11.32
N GLY A 321 16.99 -15.94 10.58
CA GLY A 321 17.54 -16.45 9.32
C GLY A 321 17.48 -15.41 8.17
N ASP A 322 16.51 -14.50 8.21
CA ASP A 322 16.34 -13.43 7.23
C ASP A 322 17.32 -12.25 7.50
N PRO A 323 18.15 -11.84 6.51
CA PRO A 323 18.96 -10.62 6.61
C PRO A 323 18.15 -9.35 6.88
N SER A 324 16.87 -9.28 6.51
CA SER A 324 16.02 -8.11 6.73
C SER A 324 15.69 -7.82 8.21
N THR A 325 15.98 -8.77 9.11
CA THR A 325 15.85 -8.63 10.57
C THR A 325 17.01 -7.86 11.20
N GLU A 326 18.06 -7.56 10.44
CA GLU A 326 19.22 -6.84 10.93
C GLU A 326 18.87 -5.47 11.53
N VAL A 327 19.45 -5.20 12.71
CA VAL A 327 19.35 -3.90 13.37
C VAL A 327 20.40 -2.97 12.79
N THR A 328 20.04 -2.26 11.72
CA THR A 328 20.97 -1.37 10.99
C THR A 328 20.51 0.09 11.07
N PRO A 329 21.01 0.91 12.02
CA PRO A 329 20.77 2.34 11.98
C PRO A 329 21.36 2.97 10.71
N ARG A 330 20.81 4.11 10.26
CA ARG A 330 21.39 4.94 9.18
C ARG A 330 22.55 5.77 9.69
N GLU A 331 23.51 6.15 8.84
CA GLU A 331 24.72 6.89 9.24
C GLU A 331 24.42 8.15 10.06
N SER A 332 23.38 8.90 9.69
CA SER A 332 22.92 10.10 10.40
C SER A 332 22.32 9.82 11.78
N GLN A 333 21.88 8.58 12.05
CA GLN A 333 21.25 8.20 13.31
C GLN A 333 22.31 7.83 14.35
N THR A 334 22.77 8.82 15.12
CA THR A 334 23.84 8.69 16.11
C THR A 334 23.38 8.76 17.55
N VAL A 335 22.12 9.16 17.79
CA VAL A 335 21.53 9.26 19.12
C VAL A 335 20.75 7.99 19.43
N VAL A 336 21.05 7.38 20.57
CA VAL A 336 20.30 6.23 21.11
C VAL A 336 19.34 6.72 22.17
N ARG A 337 18.07 6.33 22.06
CA ARG A 337 17.03 6.60 23.06
C ARG A 337 16.44 5.30 23.55
N LEU A 338 16.37 5.11 24.86
CA LEU A 338 15.76 3.96 25.50
C LEU A 338 14.45 4.31 26.18
N ARG A 339 13.54 3.34 26.17
CA ARG A 339 12.33 3.28 27.00
C ARG A 339 12.21 1.87 27.53
N ARG A 340 11.59 1.71 28.70
CA ARG A 340 11.43 0.39 29.32
C ARG A 340 10.07 0.24 29.94
N ILE A 341 9.65 -1.00 30.09
CA ILE A 341 8.45 -1.38 30.83
C ILE A 341 8.70 -2.72 31.53
N THR A 342 8.10 -2.93 32.70
CA THR A 342 8.15 -4.25 33.34
C THR A 342 7.09 -5.17 32.73
N THR A 343 7.33 -6.48 32.73
CA THR A 343 6.29 -7.43 32.33
C THR A 343 5.09 -7.38 33.28
N ASP A 344 5.32 -7.09 34.56
CA ASP A 344 4.27 -6.86 35.55
C ASP A 344 3.36 -5.68 35.17
N ASP A 345 3.92 -4.55 34.73
CA ASP A 345 3.14 -3.38 34.26
C ASP A 345 2.33 -3.70 33.00
N LEU A 346 2.89 -4.50 32.08
CA LEU A 346 2.18 -4.97 30.88
C LEU A 346 1.02 -5.89 31.26
N ILE A 347 1.25 -6.87 32.14
CA ILE A 347 0.25 -7.83 32.62
C ILE A 347 -0.88 -7.09 33.36
N ALA A 348 -0.53 -6.14 34.23
CA ALA A 348 -1.48 -5.33 34.97
C ALA A 348 -2.17 -4.27 34.12
N ASN A 349 -1.77 -4.09 32.86
CA ASN A 349 -2.21 -3.01 31.98
C ASN A 349 -2.10 -1.63 32.66
N ALA A 350 -0.96 -1.41 33.34
CA ALA A 350 -0.66 -0.17 34.03
C ALA A 350 -0.67 1.03 33.06
N PRO A 351 -0.86 2.28 33.53
CA PRO A 351 -0.87 3.45 32.65
C PRO A 351 0.35 3.54 31.71
N ALA A 352 1.54 3.15 32.19
CA ALA A 352 2.76 3.10 31.39
C ALA A 352 2.69 2.13 30.19
N ALA A 353 1.88 1.06 30.27
CA ALA A 353 1.68 0.11 29.16
C ALA A 353 1.04 0.76 27.93
N LYS A 354 0.28 1.85 28.11
CA LYS A 354 -0.34 2.60 27.01
C LYS A 354 0.66 3.38 26.17
N GLU A 355 1.84 3.66 26.72
CA GLU A 355 2.92 4.36 26.02
C GLU A 355 3.85 3.40 25.27
N PHE A 356 3.72 2.09 25.51
CA PHE A 356 4.46 1.04 24.82
C PHE A 356 3.73 0.60 23.52
N PRO A 357 4.39 -0.08 22.55
CA PRO A 357 3.72 -0.49 21.33
C PRO A 357 2.49 -1.33 21.61
N GLY A 358 1.34 -0.96 21.02
CA GLY A 358 0.04 -1.59 21.32
C GLY A 358 -0.02 -3.10 21.07
N GLY A 359 0.90 -3.66 20.28
CA GLY A 359 1.03 -5.11 20.14
C GLY A 359 1.35 -5.83 21.46
N TYR A 360 1.99 -5.17 22.43
CA TYR A 360 2.28 -5.77 23.73
C TYR A 360 1.03 -6.09 24.57
N ALA A 361 -0.10 -5.40 24.35
CA ALA A 361 -1.36 -5.79 24.96
C ALA A 361 -1.84 -7.19 24.52
N GLN A 362 -1.43 -7.64 23.32
CA GLN A 362 -1.76 -8.98 22.83
C GLN A 362 -0.88 -10.06 23.47
N VAL A 363 0.36 -9.72 23.85
CA VAL A 363 1.28 -10.68 24.47
C VAL A 363 1.23 -10.69 25.98
N ALA A 364 0.70 -9.64 26.60
CA ALA A 364 0.67 -9.49 28.05
C ALA A 364 0.12 -10.74 28.80
N PRO A 365 -0.97 -11.39 28.35
CA PRO A 365 -1.48 -12.61 29.02
C PRO A 365 -0.51 -13.81 28.98
N HIS A 366 0.47 -13.77 28.09
CA HIS A 366 1.45 -14.84 27.85
C HIS A 366 2.80 -14.57 28.50
N LEU A 367 3.03 -13.34 28.99
CA LEU A 367 4.28 -12.95 29.64
C LEU A 367 4.36 -13.51 31.06
N LYS A 368 5.55 -13.92 31.45
CA LYS A 368 5.90 -14.18 32.85
C LYS A 368 6.31 -12.87 33.54
N PRO A 369 5.96 -12.68 34.82
CA PRO A 369 6.33 -11.49 35.58
C PRO A 369 7.84 -11.43 35.85
N GLY A 370 8.34 -10.26 36.26
CA GLY A 370 9.71 -10.07 36.75
C GLY A 370 10.77 -9.72 35.70
N PHE A 371 10.39 -9.39 34.47
CA PHE A 371 11.34 -8.95 33.43
C PHE A 371 11.15 -7.48 33.08
N VAL A 372 12.21 -6.87 32.55
CA VAL A 372 12.19 -5.53 31.98
C VAL A 372 12.36 -5.63 30.48
N ILE A 373 11.41 -5.07 29.73
CA ILE A 373 11.44 -5.00 28.27
C ILE A 373 11.82 -3.60 27.84
N TYR A 374 12.88 -3.50 27.04
CA TYR A 374 13.34 -2.26 26.46
C TYR A 374 12.81 -2.09 25.03
N GLN A 375 12.38 -0.86 24.75
CA GLN A 375 12.27 -0.30 23.42
C GLN A 375 13.45 0.65 23.22
N PHE A 376 14.05 0.62 22.05
CA PHE A 376 15.12 1.54 21.69
C PHE A 376 14.89 2.17 20.33
N SER A 377 15.40 3.39 20.16
CA SER A 377 15.34 4.12 18.90
C SER A 377 16.70 4.69 18.54
N PHE A 378 17.03 4.65 17.26
CA PHE A 378 18.15 5.36 16.66
C PHE A 378 17.64 6.63 15.98
N LEU A 379 18.11 7.77 16.45
CA LEU A 379 17.65 9.10 16.06
C LEU A 379 18.80 9.90 15.46
N GLU A 380 18.49 10.82 14.57
CA GLU A 380 19.41 11.88 14.20
C GLU A 380 19.51 12.91 15.34
N PRO A 381 20.62 13.64 15.49
CA PRO A 381 20.72 14.70 16.50
C PRO A 381 19.59 15.73 16.35
N GLY A 382 18.84 15.96 17.42
CA GLY A 382 17.69 16.88 17.44
C GLY A 382 16.38 16.29 16.88
N ALA A 383 16.39 15.08 16.32
CA ALA A 383 15.17 14.44 15.83
C ALA A 383 14.35 13.83 16.98
N GLU A 384 13.02 13.93 16.87
CA GLU A 384 12.10 13.32 17.84
C GLU A 384 11.80 11.85 17.50
N TYR A 385 11.86 11.50 16.21
CA TYR A 385 11.49 10.19 15.67
C TYR A 385 12.62 9.60 14.83
N GLY A 386 12.67 8.27 14.76
CA GLY A 386 13.69 7.55 14.01
C GLY A 386 13.41 6.05 13.95
N LEU A 387 14.45 5.27 13.67
CA LEU A 387 14.33 3.82 13.53
C LEU A 387 14.14 3.20 14.92
N ARG A 388 13.04 2.46 15.12
CA ARG A 388 12.64 1.92 16.41
C ARG A 388 12.60 0.41 16.41
N PHE A 389 13.11 -0.17 17.50
CA PHE A 389 13.04 -1.59 17.81
C PHE A 389 12.50 -1.77 19.24
N ASP A 390 11.99 -2.95 19.52
CA ASP A 390 11.43 -3.34 20.81
C ASP A 390 11.78 -4.80 21.13
N GLY A 391 11.61 -5.16 22.39
CA GLY A 391 11.82 -6.52 22.85
C GLY A 391 13.23 -6.83 23.32
N LEU A 392 14.08 -5.84 23.62
CA LEU A 392 15.36 -6.12 24.24
C LEU A 392 15.15 -6.47 25.72
N VAL A 393 15.56 -7.65 26.15
CA VAL A 393 15.33 -8.18 27.50
C VAL A 393 16.61 -8.84 28.01
N LYS A 394 16.96 -8.60 29.28
CA LYS A 394 18.00 -9.36 29.97
C LYS A 394 17.37 -10.56 30.67
N ILE A 395 17.87 -11.76 30.37
CA ILE A 395 17.45 -13.01 31.02
C ILE A 395 18.71 -13.64 31.58
N GLU A 396 18.75 -13.80 32.91
CA GLU A 396 19.97 -14.13 33.64
C GLU A 396 21.06 -13.08 33.34
N ASP A 397 22.21 -13.51 32.83
CA ASP A 397 23.34 -12.63 32.47
C ASP A 397 23.49 -12.42 30.96
N GLN A 398 22.45 -12.70 30.17
CA GLN A 398 22.48 -12.59 28.71
C GLN A 398 21.37 -11.67 28.18
N TRP A 399 21.68 -10.94 27.11
CA TRP A 399 20.74 -10.06 26.42
C TRP A 399 20.15 -10.74 25.20
N TYR A 400 18.84 -10.61 25.05
CA TYR A 400 18.10 -11.14 23.92
C TYR A 400 17.20 -10.06 23.33
N LEU A 401 17.04 -10.08 22.01
CA LEU A 401 16.12 -9.22 21.29
C LEU A 401 14.95 -10.09 20.81
N PHE A 402 13.74 -9.72 21.22
CA PHE A 402 12.47 -10.33 20.83
C PHE A 402 11.68 -9.38 19.91
N PRO A 403 12.08 -9.18 18.63
CA PRO A 403 11.51 -8.13 17.80
C PRO A 403 10.01 -8.32 17.61
N LYS A 404 9.22 -7.32 18.01
CA LYS A 404 7.77 -7.30 17.83
C LYS A 404 7.14 -8.59 18.32
N LEU A 405 7.37 -8.94 19.59
CA LEU A 405 7.00 -10.20 20.21
C LEU A 405 5.58 -10.69 19.87
N TRP A 406 4.62 -9.78 19.71
CA TRP A 406 3.25 -10.08 19.27
C TRP A 406 3.18 -10.77 17.91
N ARG A 407 4.07 -10.45 16.97
CA ARG A 407 4.12 -11.11 15.65
C ARG A 407 4.58 -12.55 15.72
N ALA A 408 5.43 -12.88 16.69
CA ALA A 408 5.93 -14.25 16.88
C ALA A 408 4.84 -15.16 17.46
N VAL A 409 3.89 -14.59 18.21
CA VAL A 409 2.84 -15.35 18.91
C VAL A 409 1.47 -15.25 18.24
N SER A 410 1.27 -14.28 17.33
CA SER A 410 0.02 -14.12 16.56
C SER A 410 -0.03 -14.94 15.27
N ARG A 411 1.05 -15.65 14.90
CA ARG A 411 1.05 -16.55 13.75
C ARG A 411 0.34 -17.86 14.18
N PRO A 412 -0.83 -18.17 13.60
CA PRO A 412 -1.58 -19.40 13.93
C PRO A 412 -0.85 -20.67 13.47
#